data_AF-A0A231NY30-F1
#
_entry.id   AF-A0A231NY30-F1
#
_cell.length_a   1.000
_cell.length_b   1.000
_cell.length_c   1.000
_cell.angle_alpha   90.00
_cell.angle_beta   90.00
_cell.angle_gamma   90.00
#
_symmetry.space_group_name_H-M   'P 1'
#
loop_
_entity.id
_entity.type
_entity.pdbx_description
1 polymer ?
#
loop_
_entity_poly.entity_id
_entity_poly.type
_entity_poly.pdbx_seq_one_letter_code
_entity_poly.pdbx_strand_id
1 'polypeptide(L)'
;MDLSFLGIASNPITVFTQADKTAYLQNPEDIDGGIRELVDAINAIPVFFSMSACQGFLIEEERDDHCPETYVDFYVIDEQYQLAQLLLGSLASKFNASIDCKVVYEADFEMTAADEIVPNGMVKLRHSIELYELPADLMKSTYQELVDHVRRFGAAVI
;
A
#
# COMPACT_ATOMS: atom_id res chain seq x y z
N MET A 1 -6.55 31.98 0.72
CA MET A 1 -7.05 31.40 -0.54
C MET A 1 -8.50 31.03 -0.30
N ASP A 2 -9.44 31.51 -1.10
CA ASP A 2 -10.86 31.12 -0.99
C ASP A 2 -11.07 29.82 -1.79
N LEU A 3 -11.43 28.76 -1.08
CA LEU A 3 -11.64 27.42 -1.62
C LEU A 3 -13.12 26.99 -1.58
N SER A 4 -14.04 27.93 -1.35
CA SER A 4 -15.48 27.67 -1.23
C SER A 4 -16.08 26.99 -2.47
N PHE A 5 -15.51 27.22 -3.66
CA PHE A 5 -15.95 26.58 -4.91
C PHE A 5 -15.78 25.06 -4.91
N LEU A 6 -14.94 24.50 -4.04
CA LEU A 6 -14.78 23.05 -3.92
C LEU A 6 -16.03 22.38 -3.32
N GLY A 7 -16.91 23.13 -2.64
CA GLY A 7 -18.12 22.58 -2.03
C GLY A 7 -17.85 21.65 -0.84
N ILE A 8 -16.65 21.72 -0.26
CA ILE A 8 -16.17 20.84 0.80
C ILE A 8 -16.23 21.59 2.14
N ALA A 9 -16.96 21.07 3.12
CA ALA A 9 -17.11 21.67 4.45
C ALA A 9 -15.97 21.32 5.42
N SER A 10 -15.30 20.19 5.21
CA SER A 10 -14.23 19.64 6.06
C SER A 10 -13.25 18.81 5.23
N ASN A 11 -12.05 18.51 5.74
CA ASN A 11 -11.11 17.63 5.05
C ASN A 11 -11.82 16.34 4.57
N PRO A 12 -11.87 16.03 3.27
CA PRO A 12 -12.57 14.86 2.75
C PRO A 12 -11.71 13.59 2.82
N ILE A 13 -10.49 13.68 3.33
CA ILE A 13 -9.60 12.53 3.45
C ILE A 13 -9.96 11.72 4.70
N THR A 14 -10.16 10.41 4.53
CA THR A 14 -10.34 9.46 5.63
C THR A 14 -9.07 9.40 6.48
N VAL A 15 -9.22 9.68 7.77
CA VAL A 15 -8.14 9.57 8.76
C VAL A 15 -8.23 8.20 9.41
N PHE A 16 -7.29 7.32 9.06
CA PHE A 16 -7.16 6.04 9.74
C PHE A 16 -6.46 6.21 11.10
N THR A 17 -6.83 5.36 12.03
CA THR A 17 -6.32 5.34 13.39
C THR A 17 -5.54 4.05 13.65
N GLN A 18 -4.86 4.00 14.79
CA GLN A 18 -4.23 2.77 15.26
C GLN A 18 -5.23 1.60 15.42
N ALA A 19 -6.49 1.89 15.76
CA ALA A 19 -7.53 0.87 15.87
C ALA A 19 -7.86 0.26 14.50
N ASP A 20 -7.92 1.09 13.45
CA ASP A 20 -8.14 0.63 12.07
C ASP A 20 -7.00 -0.26 11.60
N LYS A 21 -5.74 0.17 11.82
CA LYS A 21 -4.56 -0.66 11.55
C LYS A 21 -4.67 -2.02 12.25
N THR A 22 -5.01 -2.04 13.54
CA THR A 22 -5.16 -3.29 14.28
C THR A 22 -6.28 -4.16 13.72
N ALA A 23 -7.39 -3.58 13.25
CA ALA A 23 -8.51 -4.31 12.65
C ALA A 23 -8.15 -4.91 11.28
N TYR A 24 -7.48 -4.16 10.41
CA TYR A 24 -7.11 -4.64 9.07
C TYR A 24 -6.01 -5.71 9.09
N LEU A 25 -5.16 -5.73 10.12
CA LEU A 25 -4.07 -6.71 10.24
C LEU A 25 -4.44 -7.98 11.02
N GLN A 26 -5.73 -8.23 11.28
CA GLN A 26 -6.17 -9.39 12.09
C GLN A 26 -5.99 -10.74 11.38
N ASN A 27 -6.01 -10.78 10.05
CA ASN A 27 -5.96 -12.01 9.26
C ASN A 27 -4.69 -12.04 8.38
N PRO A 28 -3.50 -12.21 8.97
CA PRO A 28 -2.24 -12.23 8.21
C PRO A 28 -2.08 -13.47 7.31
N GLU A 29 -2.92 -14.49 7.49
CA GLU A 29 -2.89 -15.73 6.70
C GLU A 29 -3.40 -15.54 5.26
N ASP A 30 -4.10 -14.43 4.98
CA ASP A 30 -4.68 -14.10 3.67
C ASP A 30 -3.66 -13.48 2.70
N ILE A 31 -2.39 -13.34 3.13
CA ILE A 31 -1.33 -12.74 2.31
C ILE A 31 -0.62 -13.81 1.50
N ASP A 32 -0.59 -13.63 0.18
CA ASP A 32 0.15 -14.47 -0.77
C ASP A 32 1.61 -14.68 -0.32
N GLY A 33 2.10 -15.93 -0.37
CA GLY A 33 3.40 -16.31 0.16
C GLY A 33 4.57 -15.57 -0.50
N GLY A 34 4.50 -15.34 -1.82
CA GLY A 34 5.55 -14.67 -2.59
C GLY A 34 5.75 -13.19 -2.21
N ILE A 35 4.69 -12.46 -1.90
CA ILE A 35 4.73 -11.01 -1.57
C ILE A 35 4.87 -10.74 -0.06
N ARG A 36 4.74 -11.79 0.76
CA ARG A 36 4.62 -11.69 2.22
C ARG A 36 5.73 -10.85 2.86
N GLU A 37 6.98 -11.03 2.45
CA GLU A 37 8.11 -10.31 3.04
C GLU A 37 8.00 -8.78 2.86
N LEU A 38 7.51 -8.32 1.71
CA LEU A 38 7.30 -6.90 1.46
C LEU A 38 6.13 -6.35 2.27
N VAL A 39 5.02 -7.10 2.32
CA VAL A 39 3.85 -6.74 3.12
C VAL A 39 4.21 -6.63 4.61
N ASP A 40 4.92 -7.61 5.15
CA ASP A 40 5.38 -7.60 6.54
C ASP A 40 6.33 -6.43 6.81
N ALA A 41 7.24 -6.12 5.87
CA ALA A 41 8.15 -4.98 6.00
C ALA A 41 7.40 -3.64 6.07
N ILE A 42 6.34 -3.47 5.27
CA ILE A 42 5.47 -2.29 5.31
C ILE A 42 4.69 -2.24 6.64
N ASN A 43 4.06 -3.34 7.04
CA ASN A 43 3.23 -3.41 8.25
C ASN A 43 4.02 -3.21 9.55
N ALA A 44 5.31 -3.56 9.54
CA ALA A 44 6.23 -3.31 10.64
C ALA A 44 6.51 -1.82 10.89
N ILE A 45 6.26 -0.94 9.90
CA ILE A 45 6.37 0.50 10.08
C ILE A 45 5.18 0.97 10.94
N PRO A 46 5.40 1.64 12.10
CA PRO A 46 4.34 1.87 13.09
C PRO A 46 3.08 2.51 12.50
N VAL A 47 3.28 3.45 11.58
CA VAL A 47 2.20 4.29 11.03
C VAL A 47 1.60 3.78 9.72
N PHE A 48 2.08 2.65 9.17
CA PHE A 48 1.56 2.08 7.91
C PHE A 48 0.82 0.77 8.14
N PHE A 49 -0.11 0.46 7.26
CA PHE A 49 -0.75 -0.86 7.20
C PHE A 49 -1.20 -1.19 5.78
N SER A 50 -1.06 -2.43 5.36
CA SER A 50 -1.53 -2.93 4.07
C SER A 50 -3.00 -3.32 4.15
N MET A 51 -3.76 -3.07 3.07
CA MET A 51 -5.12 -3.60 2.92
C MET A 51 -5.25 -4.56 1.74
N SER A 52 -4.35 -4.48 0.76
CA SER A 52 -4.38 -5.34 -0.41
C SER A 52 -2.96 -5.53 -0.94
N ALA A 53 -2.67 -6.72 -1.42
CA ALA A 53 -1.43 -7.06 -2.07
C ALA A 53 -1.67 -8.26 -2.99
N CYS A 54 -0.85 -8.39 -4.03
CA CYS A 54 -0.83 -9.58 -4.86
C CYS A 54 0.59 -9.92 -5.23
N GLN A 55 0.93 -11.21 -5.20
CA GLN A 55 2.26 -11.65 -5.60
C GLN A 55 2.50 -11.62 -7.11
N GLY A 56 1.43 -11.66 -7.92
CA GLY A 56 1.50 -11.66 -9.38
C GLY A 56 2.46 -12.73 -9.92
N PHE A 57 3.53 -12.30 -10.56
CA PHE A 57 4.52 -13.16 -11.24
C PHE A 57 5.74 -13.50 -10.36
N LEU A 58 5.72 -13.25 -9.05
CA LEU A 58 6.83 -13.58 -8.15
C LEU A 58 7.11 -15.08 -8.04
N ILE A 59 6.07 -15.91 -8.22
CA ILE A 59 6.15 -17.36 -8.25
C ILE A 59 5.56 -17.80 -9.59
N GLU A 60 6.41 -18.26 -10.51
CA GLU A 60 6.02 -18.57 -11.89
C GLU A 60 4.98 -19.70 -11.94
N GLU A 61 5.10 -20.69 -11.05
CA GLU A 61 4.18 -21.83 -11.00
C GLU A 61 2.75 -21.45 -10.55
N GLU A 62 2.60 -20.30 -9.88
CA GLU A 62 1.33 -19.81 -9.33
C GLU A 62 0.75 -18.67 -10.19
N ARG A 63 1.45 -18.24 -11.25
CA ARG A 63 1.12 -17.04 -12.04
C ARG A 63 -0.33 -16.98 -12.53
N ASP A 64 -0.87 -18.10 -13.02
CA ASP A 64 -2.22 -18.16 -13.58
C ASP A 64 -3.33 -18.05 -12.51
N ASP A 65 -2.99 -18.21 -11.23
CA ASP A 65 -3.90 -18.08 -10.09
C ASP A 65 -3.90 -16.65 -9.50
N HIS A 66 -3.03 -15.76 -10.00
CA HIS A 66 -2.87 -14.39 -9.49
C HIS A 66 -3.19 -13.32 -10.53
N CYS A 67 -3.37 -12.08 -10.04
CA CYS A 67 -3.46 -10.91 -10.91
C CYS A 67 -2.15 -10.75 -11.71
N PRO A 68 -2.20 -10.14 -12.92
CA PRO A 68 -0.99 -9.89 -13.70
C PRO A 68 -0.01 -8.88 -13.06
N GLU A 69 -0.43 -8.22 -11.98
CA GLU A 69 0.31 -7.17 -11.29
C GLU A 69 0.85 -7.69 -9.95
N THR A 70 2.13 -7.46 -9.69
CA THR A 70 2.74 -7.65 -8.38
C THR A 70 2.70 -6.32 -7.64
N TYR A 71 1.97 -6.22 -6.53
CA TYR A 71 1.82 -4.95 -5.83
C TYR A 71 1.57 -5.09 -4.33
N VAL A 72 1.85 -4.01 -3.61
CA VAL A 72 1.44 -3.82 -2.21
C VAL A 72 0.80 -2.45 -2.07
N ASP A 73 -0.46 -2.45 -1.63
CA ASP A 73 -1.20 -1.26 -1.27
C ASP A 73 -1.25 -1.08 0.23
N PHE A 74 -0.86 0.12 0.66
CA PHE A 74 -0.84 0.50 2.07
C PHE A 74 -1.42 1.88 2.33
N TYR A 75 -1.80 2.06 3.58
CA TYR A 75 -2.47 3.23 4.11
C TYR A 75 -1.72 3.73 5.34
N VAL A 76 -2.02 4.96 5.73
CA VAL A 76 -1.29 5.69 6.76
C VAL A 76 -2.27 6.08 7.86
N ILE A 77 -1.89 5.82 9.12
CA ILE A 77 -2.64 6.28 10.29
C ILE A 77 -2.16 7.66 10.75
N ASP A 78 -3.00 8.35 11.51
CA ASP A 78 -2.69 9.60 12.22
C ASP A 78 -2.06 10.69 11.32
N GLU A 79 -2.50 10.72 10.06
CA GLU A 79 -2.10 11.70 9.03
C GLU A 79 -0.59 11.78 8.77
N GLN A 80 0.16 10.72 9.07
CA GLN A 80 1.62 10.63 8.86
C GLN A 80 2.04 10.45 7.39
N TYR A 81 1.28 11.03 6.46
CA TYR A 81 1.42 10.86 5.00
C TYR A 81 2.81 11.24 4.49
N GLN A 82 3.49 12.15 5.19
CA GLN A 82 4.82 12.60 4.80
C GLN A 82 5.86 11.47 4.88
N LEU A 83 5.70 10.52 5.81
CA LEU A 83 6.56 9.33 5.86
C LEU A 83 6.33 8.42 4.65
N ALA A 84 5.08 8.26 4.22
CA ALA A 84 4.77 7.45 3.03
C ALA A 84 5.35 8.11 1.77
N GLN A 85 5.25 9.43 1.65
CA GLN A 85 5.86 10.19 0.54
C GLN A 85 7.39 10.04 0.51
N LEU A 86 8.05 10.06 1.67
CA LEU A 86 9.50 9.84 1.76
C LEU A 86 9.88 8.41 1.35
N LEU A 87 9.13 7.41 1.82
CA LEU A 87 9.33 6.03 1.41
C LEU A 87 9.19 5.88 -0.10
N LEU A 88 8.02 6.23 -0.66
CA LEU A 88 7.74 6.11 -2.09
C LEU A 88 8.74 6.91 -2.95
N GLY A 89 9.06 8.14 -2.55
CA GLY A 89 10.05 8.95 -3.26
C GLY A 89 11.45 8.31 -3.26
N SER A 90 11.86 7.70 -2.13
CA SER A 90 13.15 7.00 -2.06
C SER A 90 13.17 5.72 -2.90
N LEU A 91 12.06 5.00 -2.96
CA LEU A 91 11.91 3.79 -3.77
C LEU A 91 11.92 4.13 -5.26
N ALA A 92 11.07 5.06 -5.69
CA ALA A 92 11.03 5.52 -7.07
C ALA A 92 12.38 6.07 -7.54
N SER A 93 13.10 6.80 -6.69
CA SER A 93 14.44 7.30 -7.02
C SER A 93 15.50 6.19 -7.15
N LYS A 94 15.36 5.08 -6.42
CA LYS A 94 16.35 3.99 -6.41
C LYS A 94 16.09 2.98 -7.52
N PHE A 95 14.85 2.51 -7.64
CA PHE A 95 14.46 1.42 -8.54
C PHE A 95 13.98 1.91 -9.90
N ASN A 96 13.61 3.18 -10.02
CA ASN A 96 13.23 3.84 -11.27
C ASN A 96 12.20 2.99 -12.05
N ALA A 97 12.47 2.65 -13.31
CA ALA A 97 11.53 1.96 -14.19
C ALA A 97 11.25 0.48 -13.83
N SER A 98 11.84 -0.06 -12.77
CA SER A 98 11.56 -1.43 -12.30
C SER A 98 10.30 -1.50 -11.43
N ILE A 99 9.87 -0.37 -10.87
CA ILE A 99 8.67 -0.28 -10.03
C ILE A 99 7.87 0.96 -10.40
N ASP A 100 6.61 0.99 -10.00
CA ASP A 100 5.78 2.18 -9.97
C ASP A 100 5.37 2.48 -8.53
N CYS A 101 5.35 3.76 -8.17
CA CYS A 101 4.98 4.21 -6.84
C CYS A 101 3.90 5.29 -6.97
N LYS A 102 2.72 5.02 -6.44
CA LYS A 102 1.54 5.86 -6.67
C LYS A 102 0.86 6.26 -5.37
N VAL A 103 0.18 7.41 -5.42
CA VAL A 103 -0.85 7.79 -4.45
C VAL A 103 -2.17 7.88 -5.20
N VAL A 104 -3.14 7.08 -4.80
CA VAL A 104 -4.46 6.98 -5.43
C VAL A 104 -5.51 7.51 -4.46
N TYR A 105 -6.38 8.37 -4.96
CA TYR A 105 -7.54 8.88 -4.25
C TYR A 105 -8.71 7.95 -4.53
N GLU A 106 -9.16 7.20 -3.52
CA GLU A 106 -10.23 6.21 -3.66
C GLU A 106 -11.46 6.61 -2.86
N ALA A 107 -12.64 6.48 -3.46
CA ALA A 107 -13.89 6.74 -2.76
C ALA A 107 -14.01 5.80 -1.55
N ASP A 108 -14.31 6.37 -0.39
CA ASP A 108 -14.61 5.62 0.81
C ASP A 108 -16.11 5.32 0.91
N PHE A 109 -16.44 4.27 1.63
CA PHE A 109 -17.79 3.74 1.75
C PHE A 109 -17.98 3.05 3.09
N GLU A 110 -19.22 3.06 3.56
CA GLU A 110 -19.66 2.29 4.72
C GLU A 110 -20.38 1.03 4.25
N MET A 111 -20.11 -0.10 4.90
CA MET A 111 -20.94 -1.31 4.71
C MET A 111 -22.18 -1.19 5.58
N THR A 112 -23.36 -1.12 4.95
CA THR A 112 -24.65 -1.07 5.64
C THR A 112 -25.31 -2.44 5.76
N ALA A 113 -24.91 -3.39 4.91
CA ALA A 113 -25.25 -4.81 4.95
C ALA A 113 -24.15 -5.63 4.25
N ALA A 114 -24.27 -6.96 4.25
CA ALA A 114 -23.24 -7.87 3.70
C ALA A 114 -22.84 -7.56 2.25
N ASP A 115 -23.80 -7.14 1.43
CA ASP A 115 -23.60 -6.85 0.00
C ASP A 115 -23.99 -5.41 -0.37
N GLU A 116 -24.08 -4.51 0.62
CA GLU A 116 -24.49 -3.12 0.42
C GLU A 116 -23.42 -2.15 0.93
N ILE A 117 -22.93 -1.31 0.01
CA ILE A 117 -22.02 -0.21 0.31
C ILE A 117 -22.69 1.12 0.00
N VAL A 118 -22.54 2.10 0.90
CA VAL A 118 -23.02 3.46 0.71
C VAL A 118 -21.82 4.41 0.72
N PRO A 119 -21.64 5.26 -0.30
CA PRO A 119 -20.59 6.27 -0.30
C PRO A 119 -20.76 7.20 0.91
N ASN A 120 -19.71 7.38 1.69
CA ASN A 120 -19.73 8.27 2.86
C ASN A 120 -19.25 9.70 2.54
N GLY A 121 -18.86 9.95 1.28
CA GLY A 121 -18.34 11.23 0.81
C GLY A 121 -16.88 11.49 1.17
N MET A 122 -16.20 10.53 1.81
CA MET A 122 -14.79 10.58 2.15
C MET A 122 -13.93 9.88 1.09
N VAL A 123 -12.62 10.08 1.18
CA VAL A 123 -11.63 9.55 0.24
C VAL A 123 -10.47 8.94 1.01
N LYS A 124 -10.14 7.69 0.70
CA LYS A 124 -8.93 7.03 1.19
C LYS A 124 -7.75 7.43 0.32
N LEU A 125 -6.59 7.66 0.95
CA LEU A 125 -5.32 7.82 0.26
C LEU A 125 -4.58 6.48 0.24
N ARG A 126 -4.73 5.74 -0.85
CA ARG A 126 -4.01 4.50 -1.08
C ARG A 126 -2.61 4.80 -1.60
N HIS A 127 -1.60 4.26 -0.93
CA HIS A 127 -0.22 4.32 -1.37
C HIS A 127 0.14 2.96 -1.95
N SER A 128 0.72 2.94 -3.15
CA SER A 128 0.96 1.70 -3.87
C SER A 128 2.42 1.59 -4.27
N ILE A 129 2.97 0.37 -4.14
CA ILE A 129 4.24 -0.05 -4.72
C ILE A 129 3.92 -1.20 -5.67
N GLU A 130 4.05 -0.97 -6.97
CA GLU A 130 3.83 -1.96 -8.02
C GLU A 130 5.18 -2.37 -8.61
N LEU A 131 5.43 -3.66 -8.78
CA LEU A 131 6.64 -4.18 -9.41
C LEU A 131 6.26 -4.61 -10.83
N TYR A 132 7.05 -4.18 -11.80
CA TYR A 132 6.88 -4.64 -13.18
C TYR A 132 7.55 -5.98 -13.42
N GLU A 133 7.06 -6.73 -14.40
CA GLU A 133 7.66 -8.00 -14.78
C GLU A 133 9.08 -7.79 -15.31
N LEU A 134 10.03 -8.49 -14.68
CA LEU A 134 11.44 -8.47 -15.02
C LEU A 134 11.91 -9.90 -15.31
N PRO A 135 13.04 -10.08 -16.01
CA PRO A 135 13.69 -11.39 -16.10
C PRO A 135 13.91 -12.00 -14.71
N ALA A 136 13.64 -13.29 -14.54
CA ALA A 136 13.56 -13.96 -13.24
C ALA A 136 14.71 -13.64 -12.26
N ASP A 137 15.97 -13.69 -12.71
CA ASP A 137 17.13 -13.37 -11.86
C ASP A 137 17.10 -11.92 -11.35
N LEU A 138 16.72 -10.99 -12.24
CA LEU A 138 16.60 -9.57 -11.90
C LEU A 138 15.37 -9.31 -11.03
N MET A 139 14.28 -10.06 -11.25
CA MET A 139 13.07 -9.94 -10.42
C MET A 139 13.37 -10.31 -8.97
N LYS A 140 14.03 -11.46 -8.77
CA LYS A 140 14.40 -11.93 -7.44
C LYS A 140 15.30 -10.95 -6.70
N SER A 141 16.34 -10.43 -7.35
CA SER A 141 17.25 -9.45 -6.72
C SER A 141 16.55 -8.12 -6.45
N THR A 142 15.76 -7.60 -7.40
CA THR A 142 15.01 -6.34 -7.25
C THR A 142 14.01 -6.44 -6.12
N TYR A 143 13.26 -7.54 -6.03
CA TYR A 143 12.31 -7.78 -4.95
C TYR A 143 13.01 -7.79 -3.58
N GLN A 144 14.11 -8.52 -3.43
CA GLN A 144 14.83 -8.56 -2.16
C GLN A 144 15.40 -7.19 -1.78
N GLU A 145 15.98 -6.47 -2.74
CA GLU A 145 16.49 -5.12 -2.50
C GLU A 145 15.40 -4.13 -2.10
N LEU A 146 14.19 -4.29 -2.64
CA LEU A 146 13.01 -3.51 -2.29
C LEU A 146 12.60 -3.78 -0.84
N VAL A 147 12.43 -5.04 -0.48
CA VAL A 147 12.13 -5.48 0.90
C VAL A 147 13.16 -4.91 1.89
N ASP A 148 14.44 -5.05 1.58
CA ASP A 148 15.52 -4.58 2.44
C ASP A 148 15.52 -3.05 2.57
N HIS A 149 15.18 -2.33 1.50
CA HIS A 149 15.06 -0.87 1.54
C HIS A 149 13.91 -0.43 2.45
N VAL A 150 12.75 -1.08 2.35
CA VAL A 150 11.58 -0.81 3.22
C VAL A 150 11.92 -1.12 4.68
N ARG A 151 12.56 -2.25 4.97
CA ARG A 151 13.01 -2.61 6.34
C ARG A 151 13.96 -1.57 6.91
N ARG A 152 14.93 -1.11 6.12
CA ARG A 152 15.88 -0.05 6.54
C ARG A 152 15.20 1.28 6.78
N PHE A 153 14.23 1.65 5.95
CA PHE A 153 13.41 2.84 6.18
C PHE A 153 12.64 2.70 7.50
N GLY A 154 11.96 1.58 7.72
CA GLY A 154 11.23 1.31 8.97
C GLY A 154 12.11 1.46 10.20
N ALA A 155 13.31 0.86 10.19
CA ALA A 155 14.26 0.98 11.29
C ALA A 155 14.75 2.43 11.56
N ALA A 156 14.64 3.34 10.60
CA ALA A 156 15.07 4.73 10.73
C ALA A 156 13.96 5.68 11.21
N VAL A 157 12.70 5.24 11.20
CA VAL A 157 11.52 6.06 11.54
C VAL A 157 10.75 5.54 12.77
N ILE A 158 11.31 4.53 13.45
CA ILE A 158 10.86 4.01 14.74
C ILE A 158 11.54 4.77 15.88
#